data_AF-A0A2V7B6R3-F1
#
_entry.id   AF-A0A2V7B6R3-F1
#
_cell.length_a   1.000
_cell.length_b   1.000
_cell.length_c   1.000
_cell.angle_alpha   90.00
_cell.angle_beta   90.00
_cell.angle_gamma   90.00
#
_symmetry.space_group_name_H-M   'P 1'
#
loop_
_entity.id
_entity.type
_entity.pdbx_description
1 polymer ?
#
loop_
_entity_poly.entity_id
_entity_poly.type
_entity_poly.pdbx_seq_one_letter_code
_entity_poly.pdbx_strand_id
1 'polypeptide(L)'
;MRLHRLSPLIFSIFVLAACGTETDRQWMKLEQSYTTAEFRRDLASCTKSGTVDEDCMKSRGWVAVTPPATKRAVEEPYRPGQQKPRM
;
A
#
# COMPACT_ATOMS: atom_id res chain seq x y z
N MET A 1 49.75 -26.67 2.56
CA MET A 1 48.39 -26.54 1.99
C MET A 1 47.36 -26.86 3.07
N ARG A 2 46.67 -25.85 3.59
CA ARG A 2 45.40 -25.98 4.33
C ARG A 2 44.62 -24.70 4.08
N LEU A 3 44.05 -24.60 2.88
CA LEU A 3 43.03 -23.61 2.60
C LEU A 3 41.82 -24.01 3.44
N HIS A 4 41.40 -23.10 4.30
CA HIS A 4 40.26 -23.27 5.18
C HIS A 4 39.05 -23.72 4.37
N ARG A 5 38.38 -24.74 4.91
CA ARG A 5 37.25 -25.45 4.34
C ARG A 5 36.24 -24.47 3.74
N LEU A 6 36.00 -24.63 2.44
CA LEU A 6 34.81 -24.15 1.76
C LEU A 6 33.59 -24.67 2.52
N SER A 7 32.99 -23.82 3.35
CA SER A 7 31.65 -24.02 3.88
C SER A 7 30.75 -23.01 3.16
N PRO A 8 30.09 -23.40 2.05
CA PRO A 8 29.08 -22.56 1.44
C PRO A 8 27.79 -22.76 2.23
N LEU A 9 27.72 -22.19 3.44
CA LEU A 9 26.44 -22.01 4.12
C LEU A 9 25.74 -20.83 3.47
N ILE A 10 25.24 -21.13 2.26
CA ILE A 10 24.24 -20.40 1.53
C ILE A 10 22.99 -20.44 2.41
N PHE A 11 22.69 -19.34 3.09
CA PHE A 11 21.33 -18.98 3.42
C PHE A 11 21.24 -17.45 3.36
N SER A 12 21.41 -16.93 2.14
CA SER A 12 21.02 -15.57 1.82
C SER A 12 19.51 -15.47 2.04
N ILE A 13 19.12 -14.96 3.20
CA ILE A 13 17.75 -14.55 3.48
C ILE A 13 17.46 -13.39 2.53
N PHE A 14 16.93 -13.70 1.36
CA PHE A 14 16.33 -12.70 0.48
C PHE A 14 15.06 -12.19 1.15
N VAL A 15 15.22 -11.19 2.01
CA VAL A 15 14.12 -10.29 2.37
C VAL A 15 13.81 -9.54 1.09
N LEU A 16 12.88 -10.06 0.28
CA LEU A 16 12.18 -9.27 -0.72
C LEU A 16 11.35 -8.22 0.04
N ALA A 17 12.02 -7.16 0.49
CA ALA A 17 11.37 -5.89 0.69
C ALA A 17 10.92 -5.46 -0.71
N ALA A 18 9.69 -5.82 -1.07
CA ALA A 18 9.03 -5.28 -2.24
C ALA A 18 8.98 -3.76 -2.06
N CYS A 19 9.87 -3.07 -2.77
CA CYS A 19 9.82 -1.62 -2.91
C CYS A 19 8.62 -1.35 -3.83
N GLY A 20 7.43 -1.27 -3.23
CA GLY A 20 6.16 -1.20 -3.96
C GLY A 20 6.04 0.12 -4.72
N THR A 21 6.09 0.05 -6.04
CA THR A 21 5.66 1.12 -6.96
C THR A 21 4.29 0.79 -7.54
N GLU A 22 3.37 0.31 -6.72
CA GLU A 22 2.01 -0.02 -7.14
C GLU A 22 1.06 0.72 -6.21
N THR A 23 0.88 2.01 -6.53
CA THR A 23 -0.14 2.92 -5.98
C THR A 23 -0.45 2.66 -4.51
N ASP A 24 0.27 3.32 -3.59
CA ASP A 24 0.06 3.21 -2.14
C ASP A 24 -1.42 3.37 -1.75
N ARG A 25 -2.16 2.25 -1.76
CA ARG A 25 -3.53 2.20 -1.28
C ARG A 25 -3.46 2.30 0.22
N GLN A 26 -3.88 3.44 0.72
CA GLN A 26 -3.94 3.70 2.15
C GLN A 26 -5.25 3.13 2.68
N TRP A 27 -5.17 2.41 3.80
CA TRP A 27 -6.30 1.75 4.45
C TRP A 27 -6.47 2.30 5.86
N MET A 28 -7.72 2.52 6.27
CA MET A 28 -8.05 3.02 7.61
C MET A 28 -9.38 2.43 8.09
N LYS A 29 -9.52 2.18 9.39
CA LYS A 29 -10.85 2.00 10.01
C LYS A 29 -11.37 3.36 10.46
N LEU A 30 -12.53 3.77 9.96
CA LEU A 30 -13.09 5.09 10.26
C LEU A 30 -13.79 5.13 11.64
N GLU A 31 -14.47 4.04 11.99
CA GLU A 31 -15.36 3.98 13.16
C GLU A 31 -14.74 3.31 14.39
N GLN A 32 -13.51 2.80 14.27
CA GLN A 32 -12.88 1.98 15.31
C GLN A 32 -11.39 2.30 15.45
N SER A 33 -10.92 2.37 16.70
CA SER A 33 -9.48 2.37 16.99
C SER A 33 -8.87 1.03 16.58
N TYR A 34 -7.70 1.09 15.95
CA TYR A 34 -6.94 -0.10 15.58
C TYR A 34 -5.46 0.10 15.86
N THR A 35 -4.76 -1.00 16.03
CA THR A 35 -3.32 -1.03 16.20
C THR A 35 -2.61 -1.35 14.89
N THR A 36 -1.36 -0.94 14.78
CA THR A 36 -0.50 -1.31 13.65
C THR A 36 -0.32 -2.82 13.55
N ALA A 37 -0.35 -3.55 14.66
CA ALA A 37 -0.23 -5.00 14.69
C ALA A 37 -1.43 -5.69 14.01
N GLU A 38 -2.65 -5.20 14.27
CA GLU A 38 -3.86 -5.69 13.61
C GLU A 38 -3.83 -5.37 12.11
N PHE A 39 -3.48 -4.14 11.75
CA PHE A 39 -3.34 -3.75 10.35
C PHE A 39 -2.39 -4.68 9.60
N ARG A 40 -1.19 -4.94 10.13
CA ARG A 40 -0.20 -5.81 9.48
C ARG A 40 -0.67 -7.25 9.37
N ARG A 41 -1.40 -7.76 10.38
CA ARG A 41 -1.97 -9.12 10.36
C ARG A 41 -3.02 -9.24 9.25
N ASP A 42 -3.95 -8.29 9.21
CA ASP A 42 -5.04 -8.30 8.23
C ASP A 42 -4.50 -8.08 6.82
N LEU A 43 -3.60 -7.12 6.64
CA LEU A 43 -2.92 -6.85 5.37
C LEU A 43 -2.20 -8.11 4.85
N ALA A 44 -1.41 -8.78 5.70
CA ALA A 44 -0.75 -10.02 5.31
C ALA A 44 -1.74 -11.14 4.96
N SER A 45 -2.84 -11.25 5.71
CA SER A 45 -3.88 -12.26 5.44
C SER A 45 -4.66 -12.00 4.15
N CYS A 46 -4.82 -10.73 3.79
CA CYS A 46 -5.54 -10.29 2.60
C CYS A 46 -4.62 -10.08 1.39
N THR A 47 -3.29 -10.20 1.53
CA THR A 47 -2.37 -10.10 0.40
C THR A 47 -2.24 -11.45 -0.29
N LYS A 48 -2.59 -11.49 -1.58
CA LYS A 48 -2.47 -12.68 -2.44
C LYS A 48 -1.58 -12.37 -3.62
N SER A 49 -0.55 -13.19 -3.83
CA SER A 49 0.38 -13.05 -4.96
C SER A 49 1.02 -11.66 -5.12
N GLY A 50 1.18 -10.92 -4.01
CA GLY A 50 1.74 -9.57 -4.00
C GLY A 50 0.73 -8.44 -4.12
N THR A 51 -0.55 -8.73 -4.32
CA THR A 51 -1.63 -7.72 -4.40
C THR A 51 -2.58 -7.85 -3.20
N VAL A 52 -3.00 -6.73 -2.64
CA VAL A 52 -3.99 -6.70 -1.55
C VAL A 52 -5.39 -6.92 -2.10
N ASP A 53 -6.08 -7.94 -1.59
CA ASP A 53 -7.49 -8.22 -1.88
C ASP A 53 -8.37 -7.20 -1.17
N GLU A 54 -9.03 -6.33 -1.95
CA GLU A 54 -9.85 -5.25 -1.40
C GLU A 54 -11.08 -5.76 -0.64
N ASP A 55 -11.73 -6.81 -1.13
CA ASP A 55 -12.96 -7.32 -0.54
C ASP A 55 -12.64 -7.99 0.80
N CYS A 56 -11.49 -8.66 0.90
CA CYS A 56 -10.95 -9.14 2.15
C CYS A 56 -10.72 -8.00 3.16
N MET A 57 -10.07 -6.91 2.73
CA MET A 57 -9.82 -5.75 3.59
C MET A 57 -11.13 -5.10 4.06
N LYS A 58 -12.08 -4.87 3.15
CA LYS A 58 -13.41 -4.30 3.46
C LYS A 58 -14.21 -5.17 4.43
N SER A 59 -14.17 -6.50 4.27
CA SER A 59 -14.84 -7.44 5.18
C SER A 59 -14.33 -7.37 6.62
N ARG A 60 -13.07 -6.94 6.80
CA ARG A 60 -12.43 -6.73 8.10
C ARG A 60 -12.59 -5.29 8.63
N GLY A 61 -13.39 -4.48 7.95
CA GLY A 61 -13.69 -3.09 8.31
C GLY A 61 -12.65 -2.08 7.85
N TRP A 62 -11.69 -2.46 6.99
CA TRP A 62 -10.73 -1.53 6.42
C TRP A 62 -11.34 -0.81 5.21
N VAL A 63 -11.21 0.50 5.20
CA VAL A 63 -11.67 1.36 4.10
C VAL A 63 -10.46 1.92 3.37
N ALA A 64 -10.46 1.82 2.04
CA ALA A 64 -9.45 2.47 1.21
C ALA A 64 -9.72 3.98 1.20
N VAL A 65 -8.78 4.78 1.72
CA VAL A 65 -8.90 6.24 1.74
C VAL A 65 -8.34 6.87 0.47
N THR A 66 -7.48 6.16 -0.25
CA THR A 66 -6.99 6.57 -1.56
C THR A 66 -8.06 6.25 -2.61
N PRO A 67 -8.53 7.24 -3.39
CA PRO A 67 -9.46 6.97 -4.48
C PRO A 67 -8.80 6.00 -5.49
N PRO A 68 -9.57 5.10 -6.11
CA PRO A 68 -9.03 4.19 -7.11
C PRO A 68 -8.40 5.01 -8.23
N ALA A 69 -7.18 4.64 -8.64
CA ALA A 69 -6.37 5.34 -9.65
C ALA A 69 -7.06 5.54 -11.01
N THR A 70 -8.26 4.97 -11.21
CA THR A 70 -9.06 5.05 -12.43
C THR A 70 -10.04 6.22 -12.49
N LYS A 71 -10.11 7.13 -11.50
CA LYS A 71 -10.97 8.34 -11.62
C LYS A 71 -10.13 9.61 -11.65
N ARG A 72 -10.02 10.13 -12.89
CA ARG A 72 -9.65 11.45 -13.41
C ARG A 72 -9.21 12.49 -12.36
N ALA A 73 -8.13 13.19 -12.71
CA ALA A 73 -7.62 14.38 -12.04
C ALA A 73 -8.74 15.17 -11.35
N VAL A 74 -8.65 15.28 -10.03
CA VAL A 74 -9.44 16.22 -9.24
C VAL A 74 -9.32 17.57 -9.96
N GLU A 75 -10.45 18.06 -10.45
CA GLU A 75 -10.55 19.41 -10.98
C GLU A 75 -9.99 20.37 -9.92
N GLU A 76 -9.04 21.22 -10.34
CA GLU A 76 -8.30 22.19 -9.53
C GLU A 76 -9.17 22.76 -8.38
N PRO A 77 -8.67 22.83 -7.13
CA PRO A 77 -9.41 23.45 -6.04
C PRO A 77 -9.93 24.83 -6.46
N TYR A 78 -11.24 25.06 -6.33
CA TYR A 78 -11.88 26.34 -6.63
C TYR A 78 -11.10 27.49 -5.97
N ARG A 79 -10.41 28.30 -6.78
CA ARG A 79 -9.88 29.61 -6.37
C ARG A 79 -10.94 30.67 -6.70
N PRO A 80 -11.56 31.33 -5.71
CA PRO A 80 -12.39 32.50 -5.99
C PRO A 80 -11.47 33.60 -6.53
N GLY A 81 -11.60 33.93 -7.82
CA GLY A 81 -10.83 35.03 -8.43
C GLY A 81 -10.51 34.92 -9.92
N GLN A 82 -10.65 33.76 -10.56
CA GLN A 82 -10.47 33.66 -12.03
C GLN A 82 -11.76 34.01 -12.78
N GLN A 83 -12.12 35.29 -12.75
CA GLN A 83 -13.10 35.84 -13.68
C GLN A 83 -12.37 36.12 -15.00
N LYS A 84 -12.46 35.20 -15.96
CA LYS A 84 -11.97 35.44 -17.33
C LYS A 84 -12.83 36.56 -17.93
N PRO A 85 -12.27 37.68 -18.43
CA PRO A 85 -13.07 38.68 -19.11
C PRO A 85 -13.67 38.03 -20.36
N ARG A 86 -15.00 38.06 -20.49
CA ARG A 86 -15.64 37.82 -21.78
C ARG A 86 -15.30 39.01 -22.67
N MET A 87 -14.58 38.75 -23.76
CA MET A 87 -14.66 39.61 -24.95
C MET A 87 -16.00 39.39 -25.64
#